data_AF-A0A1G3KX00-F1
#
_entry.id   AF-A0A1G3KX00-F1
#
_cell.length_a   1.000
_cell.length_b   1.000
_cell.length_c   1.000
_cell.angle_alpha   90.00
_cell.angle_beta   90.00
_cell.angle_gamma   90.00
#
_symmetry.space_group_name_H-M   'P 1'
#
loop_
_entity.id
_entity.type
_entity.pdbx_description
1 polymer ?
#
loop_
_entity_poly.entity_id
_entity_poly.type
_entity_poly.pdbx_seq_one_letter_code
_entity_poly.pdbx_strand_id
1 'polypeptide(L)'
;MEAIVILFIVVGLPVTLGIGYAAYERHLKFKERQLKAITHETAEKAAQYAAQTERLEARVRVLERIVTDKGIDVADEIEKLRDAPLN
;
A
#
# COMPACT_ATOMS: atom_id res chain seq x y z
N MET A 1 -20.93 7.96 -57.73
CA MET A 1 -20.98 8.25 -56.28
C MET A 1 -21.12 6.96 -55.47
N GLU A 2 -22.01 6.04 -55.86
CA GLU A 2 -22.25 4.77 -55.16
C GLU A 2 -21.03 3.84 -55.06
N ALA A 3 -20.24 3.70 -56.13
CA ALA A 3 -19.05 2.84 -56.12
C ALA A 3 -17.98 3.31 -55.11
N ILE A 4 -17.86 4.62 -54.88
CA ILE A 4 -16.91 5.17 -53.91
C ILE A 4 -17.35 4.83 -52.48
N VAL A 5 -18.66 4.91 -52.21
CA VAL A 5 -19.23 4.56 -50.90
C VAL A 5 -19.03 3.07 -50.58
N ILE A 6 -19.28 2.20 -51.56
CA ILE A 6 -19.07 0.75 -51.41
C ILE A 6 -17.60 0.43 -51.13
N LEU A 7 -16.67 1.10 -51.82
CA LEU A 7 -15.23 0.88 -51.63
C LEU A 7 -14.76 1.32 -50.24
N PHE A 8 -15.26 2.44 -49.72
CA PHE A 8 -15.00 2.87 -48.35
C PHE A 8 -15.57 1.94 -47.29
N ILE A 9 -16.75 1.35 -47.53
CA ILE A 9 -17.35 0.39 -46.61
C ILE A 9 -16.55 -0.91 -46.61
N VAL A 10 -16.22 -1.44 -47.79
CA VAL A 10 -15.52 -2.73 -47.94
C VAL A 10 -14.08 -2.67 -47.44
N VAL A 11 -13.38 -1.54 -47.62
CA VAL A 11 -11.98 -1.41 -47.22
C VAL A 11 -11.83 -0.67 -45.89
N GLY A 12 -12.60 0.39 -45.68
CA GLY A 12 -12.47 1.26 -44.51
C GLY A 12 -12.96 0.63 -43.21
N LEU A 13 -14.09 -0.11 -43.22
CA LEU A 13 -14.57 -0.78 -42.00
C LEU A 13 -13.60 -1.85 -41.49
N PRO A 14 -13.14 -2.83 -42.28
CA PRO A 14 -12.25 -3.86 -41.75
C PRO A 14 -10.90 -3.28 -41.29
N VAL A 15 -10.39 -2.24 -41.94
CA VAL A 15 -9.14 -1.58 -41.51
C VAL A 15 -9.32 -0.87 -40.17
N THR A 16 -10.40 -0.08 -40.03
CA THR A 16 -10.66 0.64 -38.77
C THR A 16 -10.97 -0.30 -37.62
N LEU A 17 -11.76 -1.35 -37.86
CA LEU A 17 -12.04 -2.39 -36.87
C LEU A 17 -10.80 -3.20 -36.51
N GLY A 18 -9.96 -3.55 -37.48
CA GLY A 18 -8.71 -4.29 -37.24
C GLY A 18 -7.73 -3.50 -36.38
N ILE A 19 -7.53 -2.21 -36.68
CA ILE A 19 -6.68 -1.31 -35.89
C ILE A 19 -7.29 -1.10 -34.50
N GLY A 20 -8.60 -0.89 -34.41
CA GLY A 20 -9.31 -0.73 -33.14
C GLY A 20 -9.18 -1.95 -32.23
N TYR A 21 -9.35 -3.15 -32.78
CA TYR A 21 -9.20 -4.41 -32.07
C TYR A 21 -7.77 -4.61 -31.55
N ALA A 22 -6.77 -4.41 -32.42
CA ALA A 22 -5.36 -4.55 -32.03
C ALA A 22 -4.94 -3.55 -30.95
N ALA A 23 -5.44 -2.31 -31.02
CA ALA A 23 -5.22 -1.30 -30.01
C ALA A 23 -5.88 -1.68 -28.67
N TYR A 24 -7.10 -2.20 -28.71
CA TYR A 24 -7.83 -2.65 -27.53
C TYR A 24 -7.14 -3.83 -26.85
N GLU A 25 -6.74 -4.85 -27.61
CA GLU A 25 -6.00 -6.00 -27.09
C GLU A 25 -4.68 -5.58 -26.45
N ARG A 26 -3.92 -4.68 -27.11
CA ARG A 26 -2.68 -4.14 -26.56
C ARG A 26 -2.91 -3.37 -25.27
N HIS A 27 -3.99 -2.62 -25.17
CA HIS A 27 -4.34 -1.87 -23.96
C HIS A 27 -4.73 -2.79 -22.80
N LEU A 28 -5.52 -3.84 -23.06
CA LEU A 28 -5.84 -4.86 -22.06
C LEU A 28 -4.59 -5.59 -21.58
N LYS A 29 -3.72 -6.01 -22.49
CA LYS A 29 -2.45 -6.68 -22.16
C LYS A 29 -1.51 -5.79 -21.35
N PHE A 30 -1.52 -4.49 -21.62
CA PHE A 30 -0.76 -3.52 -20.83
C PHE A 30 -1.34 -3.34 -19.42
N LYS A 31 -2.67 -3.24 -19.30
CA LYS A 31 -3.35 -3.21 -18.00
C LYS A 31 -3.10 -4.49 -17.20
N GLU A 32 -3.21 -5.66 -17.80
CA GLU A 32 -2.88 -6.93 -17.13
C GLU A 32 -1.44 -6.96 -16.60
N ARG A 33 -0.47 -6.50 -17.41
CA ARG A 33 0.93 -6.42 -16.98
C ARG A 33 1.11 -5.42 -15.84
N GLN A 34 0.45 -4.27 -15.89
CA GLN A 34 0.48 -3.30 -14.80
C GLN A 34 -0.17 -3.85 -13.53
N LEU A 35 -1.35 -4.47 -13.63
CA LEU A 35 -2.02 -5.08 -12.48
C LEU A 35 -1.14 -6.16 -11.86
N LYS A 36 -0.50 -7.02 -12.67
CA LYS A 36 0.46 -8.01 -12.15
C LYS A 36 1.64 -7.35 -11.44
N ALA A 37 2.25 -6.32 -12.05
CA ALA A 37 3.36 -5.59 -11.44
C ALA A 37 2.96 -4.90 -10.13
N ILE A 38 1.81 -4.22 -10.09
CA ILE A 38 1.26 -3.58 -8.90
C ILE A 38 0.97 -4.62 -7.83
N THR A 39 0.36 -5.76 -8.16
CA THR A 39 0.09 -6.82 -7.17
C THR A 39 1.38 -7.38 -6.58
N HIS A 40 2.42 -7.59 -7.38
CA HIS A 40 3.73 -8.01 -6.88
C HIS A 40 4.34 -6.96 -5.95
N GLU A 41 4.35 -5.69 -6.36
CA GLU A 41 4.89 -4.60 -5.56
C GLU A 41 4.07 -4.35 -4.29
N THR A 42 2.75 -4.56 -4.33
CA THR A 42 1.85 -4.39 -3.19
C THR A 42 1.97 -5.55 -2.21
N ALA A 43 2.17 -6.78 -2.69
CA ALA A 43 2.43 -7.94 -1.82
C ALA A 43 3.78 -7.80 -1.09
N GLU A 44 4.82 -7.38 -1.81
CA GLU A 44 6.13 -7.08 -1.20
C GLU A 44 6.04 -5.92 -0.21
N LYS A 45 5.36 -4.81 -0.57
CA LYS A 45 5.11 -3.70 0.35
C LYS A 45 4.31 -4.16 1.56
N ALA A 46 3.24 -4.92 1.40
CA ALA A 46 2.42 -5.39 2.53
C ALA A 46 3.22 -6.29 3.48
N ALA A 47 4.06 -7.18 2.96
CA ALA A 47 4.97 -7.99 3.77
C ALA A 47 6.02 -7.12 4.50
N GLN A 48 6.59 -6.12 3.82
CA GLN A 48 7.51 -5.16 4.44
C GLN A 48 6.82 -4.27 5.48
N TYR A 49 5.58 -3.86 5.25
CA TYR A 49 4.76 -3.11 6.20
C TYR A 49 4.54 -3.95 7.47
N ALA A 50 4.14 -5.22 7.34
CA ALA A 50 3.97 -6.12 8.49
C ALA A 50 5.26 -6.28 9.32
N ALA A 51 6.41 -6.44 8.67
CA ALA A 51 7.71 -6.51 9.34
C ALA A 51 8.11 -5.19 10.03
N GLN A 52 7.69 -4.04 9.50
CA GLN A 52 7.89 -2.75 10.17
C GLN A 52 6.95 -2.58 11.37
N THR A 53 5.70 -3.04 11.30
CA THR A 53 4.76 -2.97 12.42
C THR A 53 5.25 -3.79 13.61
N GLU A 54 5.75 -5.00 13.39
CA GLU A 54 6.30 -5.84 14.47
C GLU A 54 7.47 -5.15 15.21
N ARG A 55 8.35 -4.48 14.46
CA ARG A 55 9.45 -3.68 15.04
C ARG A 55 8.94 -2.48 15.81
N LEU A 56 7.89 -1.81 15.31
CA LEU A 56 7.27 -0.70 16.03
C LEU A 56 6.61 -1.20 17.33
N GLU A 57 5.85 -2.28 17.29
CA GLU A 57 5.21 -2.89 18.46
C GLU A 57 6.23 -3.30 19.52
N ALA A 58 7.35 -3.91 19.12
CA ALA A 58 8.43 -4.25 20.04
C ALA A 58 9.00 -3.00 20.74
N ARG A 59 9.20 -1.90 20.00
CA ARG A 59 9.70 -0.65 20.57
C ARG A 59 8.67 0.01 21.49
N VAL A 60 7.39 0.00 21.10
CA VAL A 60 6.30 0.52 21.93
C VAL A 60 6.17 -0.28 23.23
N ARG A 61 6.27 -1.61 23.18
CA ARG A 61 6.25 -2.47 24.37
C ARG A 61 7.41 -2.17 25.34
N VAL A 62 8.59 -1.89 24.79
CA VAL A 62 9.74 -1.46 25.60
C VAL A 62 9.49 -0.08 26.23
N LEU A 63 8.92 0.86 25.48
CA LEU A 63 8.56 2.18 26.01
C LEU A 63 7.49 2.10 27.10
N GLU A 64 6.46 1.28 26.90
CA GLU A 64 5.41 1.01 27.89
C GLU A 64 6.01 0.47 29.19
N ARG A 65 6.95 -0.48 29.09
CA ARG A 65 7.66 -1.01 30.25
C ARG A 65 8.53 0.02 30.93
N ILE A 66 9.29 0.84 30.19
CA ILE A 66 10.14 1.90 30.79
C ILE A 66 9.28 2.93 31.53
N VAL A 67 8.16 3.36 30.93
CA VAL A 67 7.25 4.33 31.54
C VAL A 67 6.57 3.74 32.78
N THR A 68 6.15 2.49 32.72
CA THR A 68 5.49 1.81 33.84
C THR A 68 6.46 1.53 34.98
N ASP A 69 7.62 0.92 34.69
CA ASP A 69 8.62 0.57 35.69
C ASP A 69 9.20 1.83 36.35
N LYS A 70 9.54 2.88 35.58
CA LYS A 70 10.02 4.15 36.16
C LYS A 70 8.92 4.94 36.87
N GLY A 71 7.68 4.88 36.37
CA GLY A 71 6.55 5.58 36.99
C GLY A 71 6.23 5.04 38.38
N ILE A 72 6.28 3.71 38.54
CA ILE A 72 6.08 3.03 39.82
C ILE A 72 7.22 3.38 40.79
N ASP A 73 8.47 3.28 40.35
CA ASP A 73 9.64 3.52 41.20
C ASP A 73 9.67 4.98 41.73
N VAL A 74 9.34 5.95 40.87
CA VAL A 74 9.23 7.37 41.26
C VAL A 74 8.04 7.61 42.19
N ALA A 75 6.89 6.97 41.96
CA ALA A 75 5.74 7.10 42.85
C ALA A 75 6.05 6.54 44.25
N ASP A 76 6.72 5.39 44.33
CA ASP A 76 7.16 4.79 45.59
C ASP A 76 8.21 5.66 46.32
N GLU A 77 9.11 6.31 45.57
CA GLU A 77 10.10 7.24 46.12
C GLU A 77 9.44 8.51 46.67
N ILE A 78 8.40 9.04 46.01
CA ILE A 78 7.61 10.18 46.49
C ILE A 78 6.89 9.83 47.79
N GLU A 79 6.29 8.65 47.89
CA GLU A 79 5.55 8.22 49.09
C GLU A 79 6.49 8.12 50.32
N LYS A 80 7.67 7.53 50.12
CA LYS A 80 8.71 7.45 51.17
C LYS A 80 9.18 8.82 51.64
N LEU A 81 9.28 9.80 50.74
CA LEU A 81 9.62 11.18 51.09
C LEU A 81 8.46 11.91 51.78
N ARG A 82 7.19 11.53 51.51
CA ARG A 82 6.02 12.12 52.15
C ARG A 82 5.86 11.70 53.60
N ASP A 83 6.15 10.44 53.91
CA ASP A 83 6.06 9.90 55.27
C ASP A 83 7.33 10.15 56.11
N ALA A 84 8.38 10.70 55.49
CA ALA A 84 9.57 11.15 56.22
C ALA A 84 9.22 12.39 57.07
N PRO A 85 9.57 12.41 58.36
CA PRO A 85 9.34 13.57 59.20
C PRO A 85 10.10 14.78 58.65
N LEU A 86 9.37 15.86 58.37
CA LEU A 86 9.95 17.16 58.06
C LEU A 86 10.70 17.64 59.31
N ASN A 87 12.04 17.64 59.23
CA ASN A 87 12.91 18.23 60.25
C ASN A 87 12.75 19.76 60.30
#